data_AF-A0A7K3RRY8-F1
#
_entry.id   AF-A0A7K3RRY8-F1
#
_cell.length_a   1.000
_cell.length_b   1.000
_cell.length_c   1.000
_cell.angle_alpha   90.00
_cell.angle_beta   90.00
_cell.angle_gamma   90.00
#
_symmetry.space_group_name_H-M   'P 1'
#
loop_
_entity.id
_entity.type
_entity.pdbx_description
1 polymer ?
#
loop_
_entity_poly.entity_id
_entity_poly.type
_entity_poly.pdbx_seq_one_letter_code
_entity_poly.pdbx_strand_id
1 'polypeptide(L)'
;MTARRQVDVLFDLSDYPKGPSAPGVAEPARVGEQSESELPRADVDRTKRRAVHVAASRIRRIAISPREQREAGWTPEQIVDYRTSMADFRIALCLAQGNVLDDIDPTTGYSTSRASYDNARTSWISFMKFHGFNPDYDQATLDEAVAYWAERRPQYLVRDDWLAAGLAAHRAYWQALDHPCTCPTCDEGDES
;
A
#
# COMPACT_ATOMS: atom_id res chain seq x y z
N MET A 1 -4.61 10.26 38.18
CA MET A 1 -4.90 8.88 37.70
C MET A 1 -5.91 8.98 36.56
N THR A 2 -5.41 9.09 35.34
CA THR A 2 -6.23 9.20 34.13
C THR A 2 -6.53 7.79 33.64
N ALA A 3 -7.82 7.42 33.59
CA ALA A 3 -8.26 6.11 33.13
C ALA A 3 -7.76 5.85 31.70
N ARG A 4 -6.96 4.79 31.54
CA ARG A 4 -6.56 4.26 30.23
C ARG A 4 -7.81 3.88 29.46
N ARG A 5 -8.02 4.51 28.30
CA ARG A 5 -9.07 4.16 27.36
C ARG A 5 -8.66 2.86 26.67
N GLN A 6 -8.99 1.73 27.29
CA GLN A 6 -8.90 0.42 26.66
C GLN A 6 -9.91 0.42 25.50
N VAL A 7 -9.40 0.49 24.28
CA VAL A 7 -10.25 0.33 23.10
C VAL A 7 -10.26 -1.16 22.82
N ASP A 8 -11.29 -1.86 23.33
CA ASP A 8 -11.58 -3.22 22.89
C ASP A 8 -12.02 -3.12 21.42
N VAL A 9 -11.06 -3.25 20.52
CA VAL A 9 -11.29 -3.32 19.07
C VAL A 9 -11.57 -4.78 18.71
N LEU A 10 -12.59 -5.36 19.33
CA LEU A 10 -13.18 -6.62 18.84
C LEU A 10 -14.19 -6.21 17.76
N PHE A 11 -13.73 -6.00 16.53
CA PHE A 11 -14.65 -5.85 15.40
C PHE A 11 -15.19 -7.23 15.05
N ASP A 12 -16.51 -7.40 15.20
CA ASP A 12 -17.22 -8.60 14.77
C ASP A 12 -17.07 -8.74 13.25
N LEU A 13 -16.79 -9.95 12.78
CA LEU A 13 -16.70 -10.26 11.35
C LEU A 13 -17.99 -9.92 10.59
N SER A 14 -19.11 -9.70 11.30
CA SER A 14 -20.36 -9.17 10.74
C SER A 14 -20.28 -7.72 10.24
N ASP A 15 -19.28 -6.93 10.66
CA ASP A 15 -19.11 -5.52 10.26
C ASP A 15 -18.47 -5.36 8.87
N TYR A 16 -17.97 -6.45 8.29
CA TYR A 16 -17.51 -6.45 6.91
C TYR A 16 -18.68 -6.64 5.94
N PRO A 17 -18.69 -5.91 4.80
CA PRO A 17 -19.71 -6.13 3.77
C PRO A 17 -19.61 -7.58 3.30
N LYS A 18 -20.68 -8.35 3.55
CA LYS A 18 -20.80 -9.73 3.07
C LYS A 18 -20.67 -9.72 1.54
N GLY A 19 -19.66 -10.41 1.03
CA GLY A 19 -19.53 -10.65 -0.41
C GLY A 19 -20.79 -11.35 -0.94
N PRO A 20 -21.07 -11.23 -2.26
CA PRO A 20 -22.23 -11.88 -2.86
C PRO A 20 -22.18 -13.38 -2.56
N SER A 21 -23.26 -13.88 -1.96
CA SER A 21 -23.38 -15.28 -1.55
C SER A 21 -23.20 -16.19 -2.76
N ALA A 22 -22.35 -17.21 -2.64
CA ALA A 22 -22.16 -18.20 -3.68
C ALA A 22 -23.51 -18.86 -4.02
N PRO A 23 -23.83 -19.08 -5.31
CA PRO A 23 -25.10 -19.67 -5.72
C PRO A 23 -25.09 -21.17 -5.40
N GLY A 24 -25.77 -21.54 -4.32
CA GLY A 24 -26.01 -22.92 -3.92
C GLY A 24 -27.44 -23.36 -4.26
N VAL A 25 -27.52 -24.28 -5.24
CA VAL A 25 -28.52 -25.36 -5.38
C VAL A 25 -30.01 -24.99 -5.49
N ALA A 26 -30.44 -25.02 -6.75
CA ALA A 26 -31.77 -25.12 -7.36
C ALA A 26 -33.01 -25.51 -6.51
N GLU A 27 -34.07 -24.69 -6.65
CA GLU A 27 -35.49 -25.09 -6.72
C GLU A 27 -36.24 -24.15 -7.71
N PRO A 28 -37.38 -24.57 -8.30
CA PRO A 28 -37.71 -24.18 -9.68
C PRO A 28 -38.59 -22.93 -9.83
N ALA A 29 -38.25 -22.19 -10.89
CA ALA A 29 -39.11 -21.38 -11.75
C ALA A 29 -40.23 -20.56 -11.09
N ARG A 30 -39.90 -19.31 -10.72
CA ARG A 30 -40.84 -18.19 -10.89
C ARG A 30 -40.32 -17.28 -12.00
N VAL A 31 -40.99 -17.36 -13.14
CA VAL A 31 -40.91 -16.39 -14.24
C VAL A 31 -41.51 -15.09 -13.72
N GLY A 32 -40.66 -14.23 -13.20
CA GLY A 32 -40.95 -12.84 -12.90
C GLY A 32 -39.74 -12.06 -13.36
N GLU A 33 -39.88 -11.37 -14.49
CA GLU A 33 -38.91 -10.45 -15.07
C GLU A 33 -38.61 -9.34 -14.04
N GLN A 34 -37.72 -9.62 -13.11
CA GLN A 34 -37.06 -8.58 -12.35
C GLN A 34 -35.95 -8.06 -13.23
N SER A 35 -36.26 -6.92 -13.86
CA SER A 35 -35.30 -5.99 -14.43
C SER A 35 -34.22 -5.75 -13.38
N GLU A 36 -33.14 -6.53 -13.45
CA GLU A 36 -31.93 -6.31 -12.67
C GLU A 36 -31.47 -4.91 -13.02
N SER A 37 -31.68 -4.00 -12.06
CA SER A 37 -31.20 -2.64 -12.07
C SER A 37 -29.67 -2.70 -12.14
N GLU A 38 -29.15 -2.78 -13.37
CA GLU A 38 -27.75 -2.67 -13.71
C GLU A 38 -27.31 -1.26 -13.34
N LEU A 39 -26.96 -1.06 -12.07
CA LEU A 39 -26.29 0.15 -11.62
C LEU A 39 -25.09 0.35 -12.56
N PRO A 40 -24.90 1.54 -13.13
CA PRO A 40 -23.82 1.77 -14.08
C PRO A 40 -22.50 1.40 -13.41
N ARG A 41 -21.72 0.50 -14.04
CA ARG A 41 -20.46 -0.07 -13.50
C ARG A 41 -19.53 0.98 -12.87
N ALA A 42 -19.57 2.21 -13.39
CA ALA A 42 -18.83 3.37 -12.88
C ALA A 42 -19.17 3.72 -11.41
N ASP A 43 -20.42 3.58 -10.97
CA ASP A 43 -20.83 3.91 -9.59
C ASP A 43 -20.41 2.83 -8.58
N VAL A 44 -20.40 1.56 -9.01
CA VAL A 44 -19.88 0.44 -8.20
C VAL A 44 -18.38 0.63 -7.95
N ASP A 45 -17.62 0.96 -9.00
CA ASP A 45 -16.18 1.23 -8.89
C ASP A 45 -15.88 2.43 -7.99
N ARG A 46 -16.68 3.50 -8.08
CA ARG A 46 -16.52 4.68 -7.23
C ARG A 46 -16.78 4.36 -5.76
N THR A 47 -17.83 3.60 -5.48
CA THR A 47 -18.19 3.18 -4.13
C THR A 47 -17.11 2.28 -3.53
N LYS A 48 -16.61 1.32 -4.31
CA LYS A 48 -15.49 0.45 -3.94
C LYS A 48 -14.24 1.25 -3.61
N ARG A 49 -13.83 2.19 -4.47
CA ARG A 49 -12.68 3.08 -4.23
C ARG A 49 -12.84 3.90 -2.95
N ARG A 50 -14.04 4.43 -2.70
CA ARG A 50 -14.33 5.19 -1.46
C ARG A 50 -14.20 4.29 -0.22
N ALA A 51 -14.75 3.08 -0.26
CA ALA A 51 -14.66 2.13 0.85
C ALA A 51 -13.21 1.76 1.17
N VAL A 52 -12.42 1.43 0.13
CA VAL A 52 -10.98 1.15 0.25
C VAL A 52 -10.24 2.35 0.87
N HIS A 53 -10.53 3.57 0.41
CA HIS A 53 -9.89 4.78 0.94
C HIS A 53 -10.23 5.03 2.42
N VAL A 54 -11.49 4.80 2.81
CA VAL A 54 -11.93 4.92 4.20
C VAL A 54 -11.26 3.87 5.07
N ALA A 55 -11.21 2.62 4.62
CA ALA A 55 -10.54 1.53 5.33
C ALA A 55 -9.04 1.82 5.52
N ALA A 56 -8.32 2.20 4.46
CA ALA A 56 -6.92 2.58 4.52
C ALA A 56 -6.66 3.75 5.47
N SER A 57 -7.58 4.71 5.54
CA SER A 57 -7.48 5.84 6.47
C SER A 57 -7.71 5.41 7.92
N ARG A 58 -8.61 4.46 8.18
CA ARG A 58 -8.83 3.89 9.52
C ARG A 58 -7.60 3.10 9.99
N ILE A 59 -7.06 2.23 9.14
CA ILE A 59 -5.83 1.47 9.42
C ILE A 59 -4.68 2.42 9.79
N ARG A 60 -4.51 3.52 9.04
CA ARG A 60 -3.48 4.53 9.35
C ARG A 60 -3.70 5.24 10.69
N ARG A 61 -4.94 5.47 11.11
CA ARG A 61 -5.25 6.11 12.41
C ARG A 61 -5.00 5.21 13.61
N ILE A 62 -5.14 3.89 13.44
CA ILE A 62 -4.86 2.90 14.48
C ILE A 62 -3.41 2.38 14.40
N ALA A 63 -2.65 2.81 13.39
CA ALA A 63 -1.24 2.51 13.26
C ALA A 63 -0.47 3.21 14.40
N ILE A 64 0.18 2.44 15.27
CA ILE A 64 0.96 2.92 16.41
C ILE A 64 2.42 2.62 16.11
N SER A 65 3.26 3.64 16.21
CA SER A 65 4.70 3.51 15.98
C SER A 65 5.37 2.66 17.06
N PRO A 66 6.52 2.01 16.76
CA PRO A 66 7.29 1.28 17.78
C PRO A 66 7.70 2.14 18.98
N ARG A 67 7.88 3.45 18.77
CA ARG A 67 8.16 4.41 19.85
C ARG A 67 6.96 4.56 20.79
N GLU A 68 5.77 4.80 20.24
CA GLU A 68 4.54 4.93 21.03
C GLU A 68 4.19 3.62 21.76
N GLN A 69 4.43 2.45 21.16
CA GLN A 69 4.25 1.15 21.82
C GLN A 69 5.14 1.03 23.07
N ARG A 70 6.41 1.47 22.98
CA ARG A 70 7.34 1.50 24.12
C ARG A 70 6.91 2.50 25.19
N GLU A 71 6.51 3.70 24.79
CA GLU A 71 6.03 4.74 25.71
C GLU A 71 4.72 4.32 26.42
N ALA A 72 3.87 3.55 25.73
CA ALA A 72 2.67 2.96 26.31
C ALA A 72 2.95 1.76 27.23
N GLY A 73 4.20 1.26 27.29
CA GLY A 73 4.60 0.12 28.11
C GLY A 73 3.93 -1.18 27.69
N TRP A 74 3.76 -1.40 26.39
CA TRP A 74 3.18 -2.64 25.87
C TRP A 74 4.07 -3.85 26.14
N THR A 75 3.46 -4.99 26.44
CA THR A 75 4.17 -6.27 26.55
C THR A 75 4.53 -6.83 25.17
N PRO A 76 5.53 -7.74 25.07
CA PRO A 76 5.85 -8.39 23.81
C PRO A 76 4.64 -9.08 23.14
N GLU A 77 3.77 -9.71 23.92
CA GLU A 77 2.56 -10.39 23.43
C GLU A 77 1.59 -9.39 22.80
N GLN A 78 1.38 -8.25 23.45
CA GLN A 78 0.53 -7.17 22.91
C GLN A 78 1.07 -6.61 21.60
N ILE A 79 2.40 -6.51 21.45
CA ILE A 79 3.03 -6.08 20.20
C ILE A 79 2.79 -7.11 19.09
N VAL A 80 2.88 -8.40 19.40
CA VAL A 80 2.62 -9.50 18.44
C VAL A 80 1.15 -9.52 18.02
N ASP A 81 0.22 -9.47 18.97
CA ASP A 81 -1.22 -9.46 18.69
C ASP A 81 -1.61 -8.25 17.83
N TYR A 82 -1.04 -7.09 18.16
CA TYR A 82 -1.23 -5.88 17.39
C TYR A 82 -0.71 -6.00 15.96
N ARG A 83 0.51 -6.52 15.78
CA ARG A 83 1.10 -6.72 14.45
C ARG A 83 0.27 -7.68 13.60
N THR A 84 -0.20 -8.77 14.21
CA THR A 84 -1.09 -9.74 13.57
C THR A 84 -2.39 -9.08 13.13
N SER A 85 -3.05 -8.35 14.03
CA SER A 85 -4.27 -7.60 13.71
C SER A 85 -4.06 -6.60 12.56
N MET A 86 -2.92 -5.91 12.55
CA MET A 86 -2.57 -4.98 11.46
C MET A 86 -2.28 -5.69 10.14
N ALA A 87 -1.69 -6.88 10.16
CA ALA A 87 -1.53 -7.71 8.97
C ALA A 87 -2.90 -8.14 8.44
N ASP A 88 -3.78 -8.67 9.29
CA ASP A 88 -5.14 -9.09 8.91
C ASP A 88 -5.96 -7.96 8.27
N PHE A 89 -5.91 -6.75 8.84
CA PHE A 89 -6.57 -5.58 8.25
C PHE A 89 -6.03 -5.24 6.85
N ARG A 90 -4.72 -5.37 6.64
CA ARG A 90 -4.11 -5.11 5.33
C ARG A 90 -4.42 -6.22 4.32
N ILE A 91 -4.47 -7.48 4.76
CA ILE A 91 -4.90 -8.62 3.94
C ILE A 91 -6.34 -8.38 3.46
N ALA A 92 -7.25 -8.06 4.38
CA ALA A 92 -8.65 -7.76 4.05
C ALA A 92 -8.76 -6.58 3.07
N LEU A 93 -7.95 -5.53 3.25
CA LEU A 93 -7.89 -4.40 2.33
C LEU A 93 -7.40 -4.81 0.93
N CYS A 94 -6.33 -5.61 0.84
CA CYS A 94 -5.79 -6.13 -0.42
C CYS A 94 -6.82 -6.98 -1.17
N LEU A 95 -7.52 -7.87 -0.47
CA LEU A 95 -8.61 -8.67 -1.03
C LEU A 95 -9.74 -7.78 -1.55
N ALA A 96 -10.14 -6.76 -0.78
CA ALA A 96 -11.15 -5.80 -1.21
C ALA A 96 -10.69 -4.98 -2.44
N GLN A 97 -9.38 -4.77 -2.62
CA GLN A 97 -8.81 -4.14 -3.81
C GLN A 97 -8.79 -5.06 -5.03
N GLY A 98 -9.01 -6.37 -4.85
CA GLY A 98 -9.02 -7.37 -5.92
C GLY A 98 -7.70 -8.11 -6.10
N ASN A 99 -6.80 -8.05 -5.13
CA ASN A 99 -5.58 -8.85 -5.17
C ASN A 99 -5.93 -10.33 -4.93
N VAL A 100 -5.22 -11.21 -5.63
CA VAL A 100 -5.27 -12.65 -5.34
C VAL A 100 -4.45 -12.96 -4.08
N LEU A 101 -4.81 -14.03 -3.37
CA LEU A 101 -4.11 -14.41 -2.12
C LEU A 101 -2.61 -14.62 -2.32
N ASP A 102 -2.20 -15.19 -3.45
CA ASP A 102 -0.79 -15.42 -3.79
C ASP A 102 0.03 -14.13 -3.92
N ASP A 103 -0.64 -12.99 -4.13
CA ASP A 103 -0.07 -11.65 -4.25
C ASP A 103 -0.17 -10.84 -2.95
N ILE A 104 -0.37 -11.49 -1.81
CA ILE A 104 -0.41 -10.87 -0.49
C ILE A 104 0.62 -11.56 0.41
N ASP A 105 1.55 -10.80 0.97
CA ASP A 105 2.50 -11.32 1.96
C ASP A 105 1.74 -11.60 3.27
N PRO A 106 1.65 -12.85 3.73
CA PRO A 106 0.87 -13.20 4.91
C PRO A 106 1.46 -12.61 6.20
N THR A 107 2.75 -12.27 6.22
CA THR A 107 3.43 -11.73 7.40
C THR A 107 3.13 -10.25 7.60
N THR A 108 3.10 -9.50 6.50
CA THR A 108 2.96 -8.04 6.55
C THR A 108 1.57 -7.55 6.17
N GLY A 109 0.82 -8.39 5.44
CA GLY A 109 -0.47 -8.09 4.82
C GLY A 109 -0.39 -7.16 3.61
N TYR A 110 0.81 -6.78 3.17
CA TYR A 110 0.99 -5.94 1.99
C TYR A 110 0.87 -6.73 0.69
N SER A 111 0.42 -6.05 -0.35
CA SER A 111 0.35 -6.60 -1.68
C SER A 111 1.72 -6.68 -2.35
N THR A 112 2.04 -7.85 -2.89
CA THR A 112 3.21 -8.14 -3.73
C THR A 112 2.83 -8.32 -5.20
N SER A 113 1.65 -7.84 -5.59
CA SER A 113 1.19 -7.84 -6.98
C SER A 113 2.07 -6.97 -7.87
N ARG A 114 2.01 -7.19 -9.19
CA ARG A 114 2.72 -6.36 -10.17
C ARG A 114 2.32 -4.88 -10.08
N ALA A 115 1.03 -4.60 -9.90
CA ALA A 115 0.55 -3.22 -9.78
C ALA A 115 1.11 -2.52 -8.53
N SER A 116 1.25 -3.23 -7.41
CA SER A 116 1.89 -2.69 -6.20
C SER A 116 3.38 -2.41 -6.40
N TYR A 117 4.08 -3.27 -7.14
CA TYR A 117 5.47 -3.02 -7.54
C TYR A 117 5.60 -1.74 -8.36
N ASP A 118 4.81 -1.62 -9.44
CA ASP A 118 4.86 -0.47 -10.32
C ASP A 118 4.52 0.83 -9.57
N ASN A 119 3.54 0.78 -8.65
CA ASN A 119 3.20 1.92 -7.78
C ASN A 119 4.34 2.31 -6.83
N ALA A 120 4.98 1.34 -6.18
CA ALA A 120 6.11 1.60 -5.29
C ALA A 120 7.28 2.23 -6.05
N ARG A 121 7.62 1.67 -7.21
CA ARG A 121 8.62 2.20 -8.14
C ARG A 121 8.30 3.63 -8.57
N THR A 122 7.08 3.89 -9.04
CA THR A 122 6.64 5.23 -9.46
C THR A 122 6.69 6.23 -8.31
N SER A 123 6.36 5.81 -7.08
CA SER A 123 6.46 6.65 -5.90
C SER A 123 7.91 7.08 -5.64
N TRP A 124 8.86 6.15 -5.69
CA TRP A 124 10.29 6.44 -5.54
C TRP A 124 10.84 7.35 -6.63
N ILE A 125 10.52 7.06 -7.89
CA ILE A 125 10.92 7.92 -9.02
C ILE A 125 10.32 9.31 -8.88
N SER A 126 9.08 9.43 -8.43
CA SER A 126 8.42 10.74 -8.21
C SER A 126 9.07 11.50 -7.05
N PHE A 127 9.42 10.81 -5.97
CA PHE A 127 10.16 11.41 -4.85
C PHE A 127 11.49 11.99 -5.35
N MET A 128 12.31 11.19 -6.03
CA MET A 128 13.59 11.64 -6.59
C MET A 128 13.40 12.77 -7.61
N LYS A 129 12.38 12.67 -8.48
CA LYS A 129 12.05 13.70 -9.47
C LYS A 129 11.90 15.08 -8.82
N PHE A 130 11.15 15.18 -7.73
CA PHE A 130 10.81 16.49 -7.13
C PHE A 130 11.80 16.93 -6.05
N HIS A 131 12.44 16.01 -5.34
CA HIS A 131 13.26 16.31 -4.17
C HIS A 131 14.76 16.08 -4.39
N GLY A 132 15.15 15.48 -5.51
CA GLY A 132 16.52 15.02 -5.73
C GLY A 132 16.78 13.72 -4.99
N PHE A 133 18.04 13.31 -4.96
CA PHE A 133 18.50 12.13 -4.24
C PHE A 133 19.75 12.50 -3.46
N ASN A 134 19.78 12.20 -2.17
CA ASN A 134 20.94 12.35 -1.31
C ASN A 134 21.41 10.96 -0.83
N PRO A 135 22.59 10.49 -1.27
CA PRO A 135 23.10 9.17 -0.90
C PRO A 135 23.22 8.94 0.61
N ASP A 136 23.52 9.99 1.39
CA ASP A 136 23.71 9.87 2.84
C ASP A 136 22.39 9.61 3.59
N TYR A 137 21.25 10.02 3.03
CA TYR A 137 19.94 9.89 3.66
C TYR A 137 19.02 8.88 2.98
N ASP A 138 19.07 8.79 1.64
CA ASP A 138 18.07 8.08 0.85
C ASP A 138 18.54 6.69 0.43
N GLN A 139 19.85 6.45 0.34
CA GLN A 139 20.39 5.19 -0.19
C GLN A 139 19.93 3.97 0.61
N ALA A 140 20.04 4.02 1.94
CA ALA A 140 19.66 2.91 2.80
C ALA A 140 18.17 2.54 2.65
N THR A 141 17.28 3.54 2.58
CA THR A 141 15.83 3.29 2.42
C THR A 141 15.49 2.82 1.01
N LEU A 142 16.21 3.27 -0.02
CA LEU A 142 16.07 2.75 -1.37
C LEU A 142 16.52 1.28 -1.45
N ASP A 143 17.67 0.95 -0.86
CA ASP A 143 18.21 -0.41 -0.81
C ASP A 143 17.25 -1.36 -0.10
N GLU A 144 16.68 -0.93 1.04
CA GLU A 144 15.65 -1.68 1.75
C GLU A 144 14.41 -1.94 0.89
N ALA A 145 13.94 -0.93 0.15
CA ALA A 145 12.79 -1.07 -0.74
C ALA A 145 13.08 -2.02 -1.91
N VAL A 146 14.26 -1.95 -2.52
CA VAL A 146 14.68 -2.86 -3.60
C VAL A 146 14.86 -4.28 -3.06
N ALA A 147 15.50 -4.45 -1.91
CA ALA A 147 15.70 -5.75 -1.27
C ALA A 147 14.36 -6.43 -0.92
N TYR A 148 13.38 -5.67 -0.43
CA TYR A 148 12.03 -6.16 -0.16
C TYR A 148 11.38 -6.83 -1.39
N TRP A 149 11.51 -6.19 -2.56
CA TRP A 149 11.00 -6.72 -3.83
C TRP A 149 11.85 -7.84 -4.40
N ALA A 150 13.18 -7.79 -4.23
CA ALA A 150 14.09 -8.84 -4.68
C ALA A 150 13.82 -10.17 -3.98
N GLU A 151 13.50 -10.14 -2.69
CA GLU A 151 13.16 -11.33 -1.91
C GLU A 151 11.85 -11.98 -2.37
N ARG A 152 10.83 -11.18 -2.69
CA ARG A 152 9.45 -11.66 -2.90
C ARG A 152 9.06 -11.86 -4.37
N ARG A 153 9.61 -11.04 -5.26
CA ARG A 153 9.26 -10.95 -6.68
C ARG A 153 10.49 -10.55 -7.52
N PRO A 154 11.59 -11.32 -7.51
CA PRO A 154 12.83 -10.97 -8.22
C PRO A 154 12.62 -10.75 -9.73
N GLN A 155 11.62 -11.40 -10.33
CA GLN A 155 11.27 -11.24 -11.74
C GLN A 155 10.85 -9.82 -12.12
N TYR A 156 10.42 -8.98 -11.17
CA TYR A 156 10.04 -7.59 -11.44
C TYR A 156 11.24 -6.65 -11.56
N LEU A 157 12.38 -7.00 -10.93
CA LEU A 157 13.59 -6.18 -10.92
C LEU A 157 14.52 -6.43 -12.11
N VAL A 158 14.19 -7.40 -12.97
CA VAL A 158 15.03 -7.73 -14.12
C VAL A 158 15.15 -6.50 -15.03
N ARG A 159 16.35 -5.91 -15.08
CA ARG A 159 16.68 -4.68 -15.83
C ARG A 159 15.96 -3.42 -15.34
N ASP A 160 15.48 -3.42 -14.09
CA ASP A 160 14.85 -2.24 -13.52
C ASP A 160 15.76 -1.59 -12.49
N ASP A 161 16.28 -0.42 -12.84
CA ASP A 161 17.13 0.40 -11.98
C ASP A 161 16.34 1.63 -11.52
N TRP A 162 15.87 1.56 -10.27
CA TRP A 162 15.04 2.61 -9.68
C TRP A 162 15.83 3.91 -9.49
N LEU A 163 17.10 3.82 -9.10
CA LEU A 163 17.97 4.97 -8.87
C LEU A 163 18.23 5.71 -10.18
N ALA A 164 18.70 4.99 -11.20
CA ALA A 164 18.97 5.58 -12.51
C ALA A 164 17.70 6.22 -13.11
N ALA A 165 16.54 5.56 -12.99
CA ALA A 165 15.27 6.10 -13.46
C ALA A 165 14.85 7.36 -12.68
N GLY A 166 15.05 7.40 -11.37
CA GLY A 166 14.77 8.55 -10.51
C GLY A 166 15.65 9.76 -10.84
N LEU A 167 16.96 9.55 -10.94
CA LEU A 167 17.92 10.58 -11.30
C LEU A 167 17.66 11.14 -12.71
N ALA A 168 17.33 10.28 -13.68
CA ALA A 168 16.93 10.71 -15.02
C ALA A 168 15.66 11.57 -14.98
N ALA A 169 14.64 11.17 -14.20
CA ALA A 169 13.41 11.94 -14.05
C ALA A 169 13.64 13.32 -13.40
N HIS A 170 14.54 13.40 -12.42
CA HIS A 170 14.92 14.65 -11.77
C HIS A 170 15.60 15.62 -12.74
N ARG A 171 16.62 15.14 -13.48
CA ARG A 171 17.31 15.94 -14.50
C ARG A 171 16.35 16.47 -15.56
N ALA A 172 15.49 15.60 -16.10
CA ALA A 172 14.50 16.00 -17.10
C ALA A 172 13.51 17.05 -16.56
N TYR A 173 13.10 16.94 -15.30
CA TYR A 173 12.20 17.91 -14.67
C TYR A 173 12.83 19.29 -14.54
N TRP A 174 14.07 19.39 -14.05
CA TRP A 174 14.76 20.68 -13.89
C TRP A 174 15.19 21.31 -15.20
N GLN A 175 15.63 20.50 -16.17
CA GLN A 175 15.91 20.97 -17.53
C GLN A 175 14.68 21.63 -18.17
N ALA A 176 13.49 21.06 -17.97
CA ALA A 176 12.25 21.62 -18.51
C ALA A 176 11.83 22.96 -17.85
N LEU A 177 12.39 23.28 -16.67
CA LEU A 177 12.11 24.52 -15.95
C LEU A 177 13.14 25.63 -16.23
N ASP A 178 14.21 25.35 -17.00
CA ASP A 178 15.30 26.29 -17.26
C ASP A 178 15.93 26.87 -15.97
N HIS A 179 16.02 26.03 -14.94
CA HIS A 179 16.59 26.38 -13.64
C HIS A 179 17.72 25.41 -13.28
N PRO A 180 18.90 25.91 -12.83
CA PRO A 180 19.96 25.05 -12.35
C PRO A 180 19.50 24.32 -11.08
N CYS A 181 19.64 23.01 -11.09
CA CYS A 181 19.39 22.16 -9.92
C CYS A 181 20.46 22.45 -8.86
N THR A 182 20.07 22.81 -7.62
CA THR A 182 21.02 23.01 -6.52
C THR A 182 21.29 21.73 -5.71
N CYS A 183 20.83 20.57 -6.19
CA CYS A 183 21.05 19.31 -5.51
C CYS A 183 22.47 18.83 -5.84
N PRO A 184 23.30 18.43 -4.85
CA PRO A 184 24.68 18.02 -5.09
C PRO A 184 24.83 16.90 -6.13
N THR A 185 23.84 16.01 -6.23
CA THR A 185 23.82 14.90 -7.19
C THR A 185 23.51 15.31 -8.63
N CYS A 186 23.18 16.58 -8.88
CA CYS A 186 23.00 17.14 -10.22
C CYS A 186 24.30 17.69 -10.83
N ASP A 187 25.30 18.05 -10.01
CA ASP A 187 26.49 18.79 -10.45
C ASP A 187 27.63 17.89 -10.97
N GLU A 188 27.53 16.56 -10.83
CA GLU A 188 28.57 15.60 -11.25
C GLU A 188 28.64 15.38 -12.78
N GLY A 189 28.04 16.26 -13.59
CA GLY A 189 27.86 16.09 -15.03
C GLY A 189 28.91 16.73 -15.94
N ASP A 190 29.78 17.61 -15.44
CA ASP A 190 30.64 18.46 -16.29
C ASP A 190 32.16 18.26 -16.08
N GLU A 191 32.61 17.09 -15.64
CA GLU A 191 34.02 16.69 -15.76
C GLU A 191 34.18 15.63 -16.87
N SER A 192 34.41 16.08 -18.10
CA SER A 192 34.86 15.28 -19.25
C SER A 192 35.98 16.00 -20.01
#